data_AF-A0A9E5ELS0-F1
#
_entry.id   AF-A0A9E5ELS0-F1
#
_cell.length_a   1.000
_cell.length_b   1.000
_cell.length_c   1.000
_cell.angle_alpha   90.00
_cell.angle_beta   90.00
_cell.angle_gamma   90.00
#
_symmetry.space_group_name_H-M   'P 1'
#
loop_
_entity.id
_entity.type
_entity.pdbx_description
1 polymer ?
#
loop_
_entity_poly.entity_id
_entity_poly.type
_entity_poly.pdbx_seq_one_letter_code
_entity_poly.pdbx_strand_id
1 'polypeptide(L)'
;MNPRATLSLEGAGGEQHRAALAYLTEAFAEAILAGIESDSFAQAALSAALQELVATYGEEAVAALTEALPGRLRAGEFSLSARH
;
A
#
# COMPACT_ATOMS: atom_id res chain seq x y z
N MET A 1 -12.52 -18.40 -19.95
CA MET A 1 -11.98 -18.23 -18.58
C MET A 1 -10.70 -17.41 -18.68
N ASN A 2 -10.79 -16.09 -18.53
CA ASN A 2 -9.69 -15.21 -18.10
C ASN A 2 -10.27 -13.81 -17.89
N PRO A 3 -10.77 -13.51 -16.68
CA PRO A 3 -11.14 -12.15 -16.35
C PRO A 3 -9.84 -11.37 -16.18
N ARG A 4 -9.50 -10.56 -17.18
CA ARG A 4 -8.71 -9.34 -16.96
C ARG A 4 -9.50 -8.48 -15.98
N ALA A 5 -9.39 -8.79 -14.69
CA ALA A 5 -9.67 -7.88 -13.60
C ALA A 5 -8.61 -6.77 -13.63
N THR A 6 -8.67 -5.98 -14.70
CA THR A 6 -8.28 -4.58 -14.66
C THR A 6 -9.23 -3.97 -13.64
N LEU A 7 -8.86 -4.04 -12.36
CA LEU A 7 -9.44 -3.23 -11.31
C LEU A 7 -9.16 -1.79 -11.72
N SER A 8 -10.12 -1.20 -12.44
CA SER A 8 -10.14 0.23 -12.75
C SER A 8 -10.30 0.99 -11.43
N LEU A 9 -9.18 1.19 -10.74
CA LEU A 9 -9.03 2.06 -9.57
C LEU A 9 -9.04 3.56 -9.93
N GLU A 10 -9.24 3.89 -11.21
CA GLU A 10 -8.93 5.19 -11.83
C GLU A 10 -10.08 6.22 -11.83
N GLY A 11 -11.12 6.09 -11.00
CA GLY A 11 -12.26 7.03 -11.03
C GLY A 11 -12.67 7.62 -9.68
N ALA A 12 -13.00 6.76 -8.73
CA ALA A 12 -13.48 7.16 -7.39
C ALA A 12 -12.41 7.00 -6.30
N GLY A 13 -11.34 6.27 -6.59
CA GLY A 13 -10.23 6.05 -5.67
C GLY A 13 -9.30 7.25 -5.53
N GLY A 14 -9.12 8.05 -6.58
CA GLY A 14 -8.03 9.04 -6.63
C GLY A 14 -8.05 10.09 -5.51
N GLU A 15 -9.19 10.71 -5.22
CA GLU A 15 -9.29 11.79 -4.23
C GLU A 15 -9.34 11.27 -2.79
N GLN A 16 -10.15 10.25 -2.52
CA GLN A 16 -10.22 9.63 -1.18
C GLN A 16 -8.90 8.95 -0.82
N HIS A 17 -8.27 8.25 -1.77
CA HIS A 17 -6.96 7.65 -1.57
C HIS A 17 -5.88 8.71 -1.34
N ARG A 18 -5.90 9.83 -2.08
CA ARG A 18 -4.95 10.93 -1.88
C ARG A 18 -5.15 11.60 -0.51
N ALA A 19 -6.39 11.78 -0.07
CA ALA A 19 -6.68 12.31 1.27
C ALA A 19 -6.20 11.35 2.36
N ALA A 20 -6.47 10.05 2.24
CA ALA A 20 -5.97 9.03 3.18
C ALA A 20 -4.43 9.00 3.23
N LEU A 21 -3.76 9.12 2.07
CA LEU A 21 -2.30 9.22 2.02
C LEU A 21 -1.77 10.50 2.70
N ALA A 22 -2.48 11.62 2.60
CA ALA A 22 -2.10 12.85 3.31
C ALA A 22 -2.16 12.63 4.83
N TYR A 23 -3.26 12.06 5.36
CA TYR A 23 -3.36 11.70 6.77
C TYR A 23 -2.28 10.71 7.21
N LEU A 24 -1.99 9.71 6.39
CA LEU A 24 -0.94 8.74 6.67
C LEU A 24 0.45 9.41 6.71
N THR A 25 0.71 10.37 5.81
CA THR A 25 1.97 11.12 5.77
C THR A 25 2.15 11.98 7.01
N GLU A 26 1.09 12.63 7.47
CA GLU A 26 1.08 13.38 8.73
C GLU A 26 1.38 12.46 9.93
N ALA A 27 0.70 11.31 10.01
CA ALA A 27 0.96 10.31 11.05
C ALA A 27 2.40 9.78 11.02
N PHE A 28 2.99 9.62 9.83
CA PHE A 28 4.41 9.28 9.67
C PHE A 28 5.32 10.36 10.26
N ALA A 29 5.04 11.63 9.99
CA ALA A 29 5.81 12.74 10.53
C ALA A 29 5.71 12.78 12.07
N GLU A 30 4.52 12.56 12.62
CA GLU A 30 4.30 12.47 14.06
C GLU A 30 5.03 11.27 14.69
N ALA A 31 5.00 10.10 14.05
CA ALA A 31 5.71 8.92 14.53
C ALA A 31 7.22 9.15 14.60
N ILE A 32 7.79 9.82 13.60
CA ILE A 32 9.22 10.19 13.59
C ILE A 32 9.53 11.17 14.72
N LEU A 33 8.66 12.17 14.95
CA LEU A 33 8.81 13.11 16.06
C LEU A 33 8.71 12.43 17.43
N ALA A 34 7.90 11.38 17.55
CA ALA A 34 7.80 10.53 18.74
C ALA A 34 9.00 9.60 18.95
N GLY A 35 9.95 9.56 18.00
CA GLY A 35 11.16 8.72 18.07
C GLY A 35 10.97 7.31 17.53
N ILE A 36 9.88 7.03 16.79
CA ILE A 36 9.66 5.73 16.14
C ILE A 36 10.51 5.65 14.87
N GLU A 37 11.22 4.54 14.68
CA GLU A 37 11.97 4.30 13.45
C GLU A 37 11.04 4.21 12.23
N SER A 38 11.39 4.93 11.16
CA SER A 38 10.54 5.03 9.97
C SER A 38 10.28 3.66 9.30
N ASP A 39 11.25 2.75 9.32
CA ASP A 39 11.07 1.38 8.82
C ASP A 39 10.04 0.61 9.65
N SER A 40 10.15 0.68 10.99
CA SER A 40 9.21 0.02 11.90
C SER A 40 7.79 0.56 11.74
N PHE A 41 7.63 1.89 11.58
CA PHE A 41 6.31 2.48 11.35
C PHE A 41 5.75 2.08 9.97
N ALA A 42 6.58 2.02 8.93
CA ALA A 42 6.16 1.57 7.61
C ALA A 42 5.69 0.12 7.61
N GLN A 43 6.40 -0.78 8.29
CA GLN A 43 5.97 -2.17 8.45
C GLN A 43 4.64 -2.28 9.20
N ALA A 44 4.46 -1.49 10.28
CA ALA A 44 3.21 -1.45 11.02
C ALA A 44 2.04 -0.93 10.16
N ALA A 45 2.25 0.15 9.42
CA ALA A 45 1.25 0.71 8.52
C ALA A 45 0.87 -0.28 7.40
N LEU A 46 1.86 -0.97 6.81
CA LEU A 46 1.61 -2.01 5.81
C LEU A 46 0.79 -3.16 6.39
N SER A 47 1.13 -3.62 7.60
CA SER A 47 0.39 -4.67 8.28
C SER A 47 -1.06 -4.26 8.55
N ALA A 48 -1.29 -3.03 9.03
CA ALA A 48 -2.63 -2.50 9.23
C ALA A 48 -3.43 -2.41 7.93
N ALA A 49 -2.80 -1.93 6.85
CA ALA A 49 -3.43 -1.86 5.53
C ALA A 49 -3.81 -3.26 5.00
N LEU A 50 -2.94 -4.26 5.15
CA LEU A 50 -3.24 -5.63 4.75
C LEU A 50 -4.39 -6.22 5.58
N GLN A 51 -4.44 -5.97 6.89
CA GLN A 51 -5.53 -6.43 7.76
C GLN A 51 -6.89 -5.84 7.33
N GLU A 52 -6.95 -4.54 7.01
CA GLU A 52 -8.17 -3.88 6.51
C GLU A 52 -8.62 -4.47 5.16
N LEU A 53 -7.66 -4.73 4.26
CA LEU A 53 -7.95 -5.37 2.98
C LEU A 53 -8.45 -6.81 3.18
N VAL A 54 -7.89 -7.57 4.12
CA VAL A 54 -8.34 -8.92 4.45
C VAL A 54 -9.74 -8.88 5.05
N ALA A 55 -10.01 -7.94 5.96
CA ALA A 55 -11.33 -7.77 6.55
C ALA A 55 -12.41 -7.40 5.51
N THR A 56 -12.05 -6.60 4.51
CA THR A 56 -12.98 -6.13 3.47
C THR A 56 -13.18 -7.15 2.35
N TYR A 57 -12.11 -7.79 1.88
CA TYR A 57 -12.10 -8.60 0.66
C TYR A 57 -11.86 -10.11 0.90
N GLY A 58 -11.40 -10.49 2.09
CA GLY A 58 -11.06 -11.86 2.46
C GLY A 58 -9.58 -12.20 2.23
N GLU A 59 -9.10 -13.23 2.95
CA GLU A 59 -7.69 -13.66 2.94
C GLU A 59 -7.20 -14.08 1.55
N GLU A 60 -8.00 -14.86 0.82
CA GLU A 60 -7.64 -15.36 -0.52
C GLU A 60 -7.46 -14.23 -1.55
N ALA A 61 -8.30 -13.19 -1.48
CA ALA A 61 -8.20 -12.05 -2.39
C ALA A 61 -6.93 -11.23 -2.13
N VAL A 62 -6.56 -11.06 -0.86
CA VAL A 62 -5.33 -10.37 -0.46
C VAL A 62 -4.09 -11.22 -0.72
N ALA A 63 -4.18 -12.55 -0.57
CA ALA A 63 -3.11 -13.46 -0.95
C ALA A 63 -2.77 -13.33 -2.44
N ALA A 64 -3.77 -13.37 -3.32
CA ALA A 64 -3.56 -13.16 -4.77
C ALA A 64 -2.95 -11.78 -5.09
N LEU A 65 -3.36 -10.73 -4.36
CA LEU A 65 -2.78 -9.39 -4.49
C LEU A 65 -1.32 -9.34 -4.04
N THR A 66 -0.98 -10.00 -2.94
CA THR A 66 0.38 -10.06 -2.40
C THR A 66 1.30 -10.99 -3.21
N GLU A 67 0.78 -12.00 -3.91
CA GLU A 67 1.56 -12.79 -4.86
C GLU A 67 2.02 -11.98 -6.09
N ALA A 68 1.23 -11.01 -6.52
CA ALA A 68 1.58 -10.12 -7.63
C ALA A 68 2.58 -9.02 -7.22
N LEU A 69 2.61 -8.63 -5.94
CA LEU A 69 3.45 -7.55 -5.40
C LEU A 69 4.96 -7.74 -5.63
N PRO A 70 5.59 -8.90 -5.35
CA PRO A 70 7.01 -9.15 -5.60
C PRO A 70 7.41 -9.00 -7.06
N GLY A 71 6.51 -9.34 -8.00
CA GLY A 71 6.73 -9.15 -9.42
C GLY A 71 6.84 -7.66 -9.78
N ARG A 72 5.91 -6.85 -9.25
CA ARG A 72 5.87 -5.40 -9.45
C ARG A 72 7.03 -4.67 -8.75
N LEU A 73 7.41 -5.13 -7.56
CA LEU A 73 8.54 -4.58 -6.80
C LEU A 73 9.87 -4.82 -7.52
N ARG A 74 10.08 -6.02 -8.08
CA ARG A 74 11.25 -6.31 -8.93
C ARG A 74 11.22 -5.61 -10.27
N ALA A 75 10.03 -5.33 -10.81
CA ALA A 75 9.86 -4.51 -12.01
C ALA A 75 10.20 -3.03 -11.78
N GLY A 76 10.45 -2.62 -10.53
CA GLY A 76 10.83 -1.26 -10.17
C GLY A 76 9.65 -0.30 -10.04
N GLU A 77 8.39 -0.78 -10.03
CA GLU A 77 7.20 0.09 -9.93
C GLU A 77 7.15 0.92 -8.63
N PHE A 78 7.82 0.44 -7.58
CA PHE A 78 7.91 1.11 -6.28
C PHE A 78 9.31 1.67 -5.98
N SER A 79 10.27 1.41 -6.86
CA SER A 79 11.61 1.97 -6.72
C SER A 79 11.59 3.36 -7.35
N LEU A 80 11.56 4.40 -6.50
CA LEU A 80 11.96 5.75 -6.88
C LEU A 80 13.47 5.77 -7.13
N SER A 81 13.95 5.00 -8.11
CA SER A 81 15.32 5.10 -8.59
C SER A 81 15.46 6.39 -9.41
N ALA A 82 15.63 7.52 -8.72
CA ALA A 82 16.84 8.27 -8.98
C ALA A 82 17.98 7.41 -8.41
N ARG A 83 18.60 6.59 -9.28
CA ARG A 83 19.88 5.93 -8.99
C ARG A 83 20.82 6.98 -8.42
N HIS A 84 21.27 6.80 -7.18
CA HIS A 84 22.52 7.41 -6.70
C HIS A 84 23.63 6.36 -6.83
#